data_AF-A0A2E5XH34-F1
#
_entry.id   AF-A0A2E5XH34-F1
#
_cell.length_a   1.000
_cell.length_b   1.000
_cell.length_c   1.000
_cell.angle_alpha   90.00
_cell.angle_beta   90.00
_cell.angle_gamma   90.00
#
_symmetry.space_group_name_H-M   'P 1'
#
loop_
_entity.id
_entity.type
_entity.pdbx_description
1 polymer ?
#
loop_
_entity_poly.entity_id
_entity_poly.type
_entity_poly.pdbx_seq_one_letter_code
_entity_poly.pdbx_strand_id
1 'polypeptide(L)'
;MKGAATLATLVTAAFLAGILLVLLGPPNPSDEGQPVPPLGIEQVVEDTIGLRFTSAPEVHRVQKEVLRDRIEDSLTTQFGPGGLARRARALELLGFQEFGARSMKEGLIGLLSVGVRGWLNEKEGHLLVPSDFDESTIEDRVILHGLLARLLVHQHSPVIIGRPSDDERMARNGLRAALAESIKARMRDENRSAFELPTSLITEREALLSTLPIYLAAVGELPQEGGPARIYLETRVRTATRTLPSLIEDPPLTTYELLGGNAGIPGPVGLPAADPEEQSQLEESLGALQLRTLIEWLDSYEQAQALALLWRGDRYRLSANASGDHLLWVCRWETEAAAARAADILSRREERYGADSRAFSVTVHGKSTVLANCADPGTLQDLQRRSSGVLP
;
A
#
# COMPACT_ATOMS: atom_id res chain seq x y z
N MET A 1 -35.32 2.03 -7.27
CA MET A 1 -35.27 3.20 -6.36
C MET A 1 -34.39 2.91 -5.13
N LYS A 2 -33.08 2.66 -5.35
CA LYS A 2 -32.09 2.35 -4.29
C LYS A 2 -30.86 3.30 -4.34
N GLY A 3 -31.02 4.49 -4.93
CA GLY A 3 -29.94 5.47 -5.08
C GLY A 3 -29.96 6.60 -4.04
N ALA A 4 -31.07 6.80 -3.32
CA ALA A 4 -31.20 7.88 -2.35
C ALA A 4 -30.60 7.53 -0.97
N ALA A 5 -30.60 6.24 -0.59
CA ALA A 5 -30.06 5.81 0.70
C ALA A 5 -28.52 5.90 0.75
N THR A 6 -27.84 5.59 -0.36
CA THR A 6 -26.37 5.63 -0.45
C THR A 6 -25.84 7.07 -0.44
N LEU A 7 -26.56 8.00 -1.08
CA LEU A 7 -26.25 9.42 -1.08
C LEU A 7 -26.45 10.03 0.32
N ALA A 8 -27.50 9.62 1.04
CA ALA A 8 -27.74 10.04 2.41
C ALA A 8 -26.61 9.58 3.35
N THR A 9 -26.11 8.34 3.23
CA THR A 9 -24.95 7.88 4.02
C THR A 9 -23.65 8.61 3.71
N LEU A 10 -23.39 8.98 2.44
CA LEU A 10 -22.22 9.76 2.05
C LEU A 10 -22.27 11.20 2.55
N VAL A 11 -23.44 11.84 2.50
CA VAL A 11 -23.66 13.19 3.06
C VAL A 11 -23.56 13.17 4.58
N THR A 12 -24.03 12.11 5.24
CA THR A 12 -23.94 11.97 6.71
C THR A 12 -22.51 11.72 7.18
N ALA A 13 -21.70 10.96 6.43
CA ALA A 13 -20.28 10.77 6.70
C ALA A 13 -19.45 12.04 6.50
N ALA A 14 -19.77 12.85 5.47
CA ALA A 14 -19.15 14.16 5.26
C ALA A 14 -19.56 15.18 6.34
N PHE A 15 -20.81 15.14 6.81
CA PHE A 15 -21.27 15.98 7.93
C PHE A 15 -20.61 15.58 9.26
N LEU A 16 -20.43 14.29 9.52
CA LEU A 16 -19.74 13.81 10.73
C LEU A 16 -18.24 14.12 10.69
N ALA A 17 -17.59 14.07 9.51
CA ALA A 17 -16.20 14.52 9.34
C ALA A 17 -16.05 16.03 9.56
N GLY A 18 -17.02 16.83 9.08
CA GLY A 18 -17.07 18.28 9.35
C GLY A 18 -17.32 18.61 10.82
N ILE A 19 -18.17 17.85 11.51
CA ILE A 19 -18.44 18.04 12.95
C ILE A 19 -17.26 17.57 13.82
N LEU A 20 -16.51 16.54 13.41
CA LEU A 20 -15.31 16.12 14.15
C LEU A 20 -14.16 17.12 14.04
N LEU A 21 -14.05 17.82 12.90
CA LEU A 21 -13.14 18.97 12.73
C LEU A 21 -13.53 20.14 13.65
N VAL A 22 -14.83 20.31 13.96
CA VAL A 22 -15.33 21.31 14.92
C VAL A 22 -15.11 20.89 16.37
N LEU A 23 -15.21 19.59 16.69
CA LEU A 23 -14.92 19.06 18.04
C LEU A 23 -13.42 19.04 18.40
N LEU A 24 -12.55 19.28 17.41
CA LEU A 24 -11.11 19.51 17.57
C LEU A 24 -10.75 21.01 17.45
N GLY A 25 -11.75 21.89 17.44
CA GLY A 25 -11.54 23.34 17.39
C GLY A 25 -10.82 23.88 18.64
N PRO A 26 -10.11 25.01 18.53
CA PRO A 26 -9.46 25.65 19.67
C PRO A 26 -10.50 26.08 20.73
N PRO A 27 -10.08 26.28 22.00
CA PRO A 27 -10.98 26.73 23.05
C PRO A 27 -11.67 28.05 22.68
N ASN A 28 -12.88 28.27 23.22
CA ASN A 28 -13.71 29.45 23.00
C ASN A 28 -12.92 30.77 23.10
N PRO A 29 -13.24 31.77 22.26
CA PRO A 29 -12.62 33.09 22.31
C PRO A 29 -13.25 33.88 23.46
N SER A 30 -12.79 33.63 24.67
CA SER A 30 -13.02 34.51 25.82
C SER A 30 -11.89 34.35 26.83
N ASP A 31 -10.68 34.51 26.31
CA ASP A 31 -9.55 34.99 27.10
C ASP A 31 -8.71 35.84 26.15
N GLU A 32 -8.72 37.16 26.35
CA GLU A 32 -7.74 38.07 25.74
C GLU A 32 -6.38 37.80 26.40
N GLY A 33 -5.80 36.65 26.05
CA GLY A 33 -4.44 36.24 26.40
C GLY A 33 -3.48 36.62 25.28
N GLN A 34 -2.30 37.09 25.67
CA GLN A 34 -1.19 37.52 24.83
C GLN A 34 -0.99 36.71 23.53
N PRO A 35 -0.43 37.33 22.45
CA PRO A 35 -0.17 36.63 21.20
C PRO A 35 0.68 35.39 21.47
N VAL A 36 0.06 34.22 21.31
CA VAL A 36 0.74 32.93 21.35
C VAL A 36 1.78 32.96 20.24
N PRO A 37 3.07 32.77 20.53
CA PRO A 37 4.09 32.74 19.50
C PRO A 37 3.74 31.65 18.48
N PRO A 38 4.01 31.85 17.17
CA PRO A 38 3.70 30.84 16.17
C PRO A 38 4.38 29.53 16.58
N LEU A 39 3.59 28.46 16.73
CA LEU A 39 4.10 27.13 17.03
C LEU A 39 5.15 26.76 15.97
N GLY A 40 6.29 26.22 16.41
CA GLY A 40 7.28 25.69 15.49
C GLY A 40 6.68 24.61 14.61
N ILE A 41 7.17 24.46 13.37
CA ILE A 41 6.63 23.51 12.39
C ILE A 41 6.61 22.07 12.93
N GLU A 42 7.61 21.73 13.76
CA GLU A 42 7.74 20.46 14.46
C GLU A 42 6.63 20.28 15.50
N GLN A 43 6.36 21.33 16.29
CA GLN A 43 5.37 21.31 17.36
C GLN A 43 3.95 21.05 16.82
N VAL A 44 3.61 21.59 15.65
CA VAL A 44 2.34 21.31 14.97
C VAL A 44 2.18 19.81 14.66
N VAL A 45 3.26 19.19 14.16
CA VAL A 45 3.27 17.75 13.82
C VAL A 45 3.18 16.90 15.09
N GLU A 46 3.98 17.22 16.10
CA GLU A 46 3.98 16.52 17.38
C GLU A 46 2.63 16.59 18.10
N ASP A 47 2.02 17.78 18.18
CA ASP A 47 0.73 17.97 18.84
C ASP A 47 -0.40 17.28 18.07
N THR A 48 -0.30 17.21 16.73
CA THR A 48 -1.29 16.49 15.91
C THR A 48 -1.18 14.97 16.06
N ILE A 49 0.04 14.44 16.15
CA ILE A 49 0.27 12.99 16.25
C ILE A 49 0.18 12.49 17.71
N GLY A 50 0.45 13.36 18.69
CA GLY A 50 0.54 13.00 20.10
C GLY A 50 1.84 12.28 20.46
N LEU A 51 2.91 12.51 19.69
CA LEU A 51 4.26 12.00 19.91
C LEU A 51 5.26 13.15 19.88
N ARG A 52 6.48 12.94 20.40
CA ARG A 52 7.57 13.92 20.35
C ARG A 52 8.75 13.38 19.55
N PHE A 53 9.45 14.25 18.84
CA PHE A 53 10.69 13.85 18.18
C PHE A 53 11.71 13.35 19.22
N THR A 54 12.29 12.18 18.97
CA THR A 54 13.34 11.60 19.82
C THR A 54 14.72 12.21 19.53
N SER A 55 14.88 12.76 18.33
CA SER A 55 16.03 13.54 17.88
C SER A 55 15.56 14.67 16.96
N ALA A 56 16.32 15.78 16.95
CA ALA A 56 16.02 16.93 16.12
C ALA A 56 15.88 16.52 14.64
N PRO A 57 14.82 16.96 13.94
CA PRO A 57 14.65 16.68 12.51
C PRO A 57 15.79 17.24 11.67
N GLU A 58 16.42 16.37 10.87
CA GLU A 58 17.42 16.78 9.90
C GLU A 58 16.80 16.83 8.50
N VAL A 59 16.97 17.97 7.81
CA VAL A 59 16.47 18.21 6.45
C VAL A 59 17.64 18.62 5.57
N HIS A 60 17.97 17.82 4.56
CA HIS A 60 19.04 18.11 3.62
C HIS A 60 18.47 18.49 2.25
N ARG A 61 18.94 19.62 1.72
CA ARG A 61 18.64 20.06 0.36
C ARG A 61 19.63 19.38 -0.61
N VAL A 62 19.10 18.70 -1.61
CA VAL A 62 19.87 17.94 -2.59
C VAL A 62 19.40 18.22 -4.02
N GLN A 63 20.23 17.90 -5.02
CA GLN A 63 19.78 17.95 -6.42
C GLN A 63 18.72 16.85 -6.68
N LYS A 64 17.83 17.08 -7.65
CA LYS A 64 16.73 16.14 -7.94
C LYS A 64 17.25 14.77 -8.38
N GLU A 65 18.37 14.74 -9.07
CA GLU A 65 19.07 13.52 -9.51
C GLU A 65 19.57 12.73 -8.30
N VAL A 66 20.15 13.40 -7.30
CA VAL A 66 20.59 12.76 -6.05
C VAL A 66 19.40 12.17 -5.30
N LEU A 67 18.26 12.87 -5.26
CA LEU A 67 17.04 12.33 -4.65
C LEU A 67 16.60 11.03 -5.33
N ARG A 68 16.60 11.02 -6.67
CA ARG A 68 16.25 9.84 -7.47
C ARG A 68 17.21 8.68 -7.23
N ASP A 69 18.52 8.93 -7.21
CA ASP A 69 19.54 7.91 -6.97
C ASP A 69 19.37 7.29 -5.58
N ARG A 70 19.06 8.10 -4.55
CA ARG A 70 18.80 7.60 -3.20
C ARG A 70 17.54 6.73 -3.11
N ILE A 71 16.50 7.06 -3.86
CA ILE A 71 15.29 6.22 -3.98
C ILE A 71 15.65 4.88 -4.61
N GLU A 72 16.42 4.90 -5.70
CA GLU A 72 16.86 3.69 -6.40
C GLU A 72 17.72 2.78 -5.52
N ASP A 73 18.67 3.36 -4.78
CA ASP A 73 19.49 2.66 -3.79
C ASP A 73 18.65 2.05 -2.68
N SER A 74 17.65 2.79 -2.19
CA SER A 74 16.73 2.30 -1.15
C SER A 74 15.92 1.11 -1.64
N LEU A 75 15.40 1.15 -2.87
CA LEU A 75 14.68 0.02 -3.48
C LEU A 75 15.60 -1.19 -3.65
N THR A 76 16.83 -0.97 -4.13
CA THR A 76 17.81 -2.05 -4.31
C THR A 76 18.19 -2.68 -2.98
N THR A 77 18.38 -1.88 -1.94
CA THR A 77 18.67 -2.35 -0.58
C THR A 77 17.48 -3.14 -0.01
N GLN A 78 16.26 -2.67 -0.25
CA GLN A 78 15.04 -3.29 0.27
C GLN A 78 14.76 -4.67 -0.34
N PHE A 79 14.91 -4.81 -1.66
CA PHE A 79 14.49 -6.03 -2.38
C PHE A 79 15.65 -6.94 -2.76
N GLY A 80 16.89 -6.45 -2.65
CA GLY A 80 18.10 -7.14 -3.08
C GLY A 80 18.23 -7.23 -4.61
N PRO A 81 19.38 -7.75 -5.10
CA PRO A 81 19.64 -7.90 -6.53
C PRO A 81 18.58 -8.76 -7.24
N GLY A 82 17.96 -8.19 -8.28
CA GLY A 82 16.91 -8.86 -9.06
C GLY A 82 15.57 -9.05 -8.32
N GLY A 83 15.42 -8.57 -7.09
CA GLY A 83 14.21 -8.78 -6.28
C GLY A 83 12.94 -8.17 -6.88
N LEU A 84 13.06 -7.00 -7.51
CA LEU A 84 11.96 -6.36 -8.24
C LEU A 84 11.61 -7.08 -9.55
N ALA A 85 12.61 -7.63 -10.25
CA ALA A 85 12.38 -8.41 -11.47
C ALA A 85 11.64 -9.72 -11.15
N ARG A 86 12.02 -10.41 -10.06
CA ARG A 86 11.31 -11.60 -9.58
C ARG A 86 9.86 -11.30 -9.16
N ARG A 87 9.62 -10.17 -8.50
CA ARG A 87 8.25 -9.71 -8.16
C ARG A 87 7.44 -9.41 -9.41
N ALA A 88 8.00 -8.66 -10.36
CA ALA A 88 7.35 -8.39 -11.65
C ALA A 88 6.97 -9.69 -12.38
N ARG A 89 7.89 -10.66 -12.41
CA ARG A 89 7.64 -11.99 -12.99
C ARG A 89 6.54 -12.76 -12.26
N ALA A 90 6.55 -12.75 -10.92
CA ALA A 90 5.49 -13.40 -10.14
C ALA A 90 4.12 -12.78 -10.40
N LEU A 91 4.03 -11.44 -10.45
CA LEU A 91 2.79 -10.72 -10.76
C LEU A 91 2.30 -10.98 -12.19
N GLU A 92 3.19 -11.04 -13.17
CA GLU A 92 2.86 -11.45 -14.54
C GLU A 92 2.24 -12.87 -14.54
N LEU A 93 2.88 -13.82 -13.84
CA LEU A 93 2.39 -15.20 -13.75
C LEU A 93 1.09 -15.33 -12.95
N LEU A 94 0.77 -14.38 -12.05
CA LEU A 94 -0.51 -14.30 -11.35
C LEU A 94 -1.64 -13.81 -12.26
N GLY A 95 -1.34 -12.92 -13.22
CA GLY A 95 -2.33 -12.35 -14.14
C GLY A 95 -2.14 -10.86 -14.46
N PHE A 96 -1.22 -10.16 -13.80
CA PHE A 96 -0.87 -8.77 -14.11
C PHE A 96 0.05 -8.71 -15.34
N GLN A 97 -0.50 -8.99 -16.52
CA GLN A 97 0.27 -9.15 -17.77
C GLN A 97 1.12 -7.93 -18.15
N GLU A 98 0.79 -6.74 -17.67
CA GLU A 98 1.54 -5.50 -17.91
C GLU A 98 3.02 -5.60 -17.51
N PHE A 99 3.33 -6.41 -16.49
CA PHE A 99 4.72 -6.61 -16.03
C PHE A 99 5.56 -7.47 -16.97
N GLY A 100 4.96 -8.11 -17.99
CA GLY A 100 5.70 -8.76 -19.07
C GLY A 100 6.30 -7.76 -20.09
N ALA A 101 6.02 -6.46 -19.96
CA ALA A 101 6.57 -5.42 -20.84
C ALA A 101 7.03 -4.16 -20.09
N ARG A 102 6.58 -3.95 -18.85
CA ARG A 102 6.85 -2.74 -18.07
C ARG A 102 7.74 -3.03 -16.87
N SER A 103 8.70 -2.15 -16.63
CA SER A 103 9.62 -2.26 -15.50
C SER A 103 8.96 -1.85 -14.18
N MET A 104 8.85 -2.80 -13.24
CA MET A 104 8.42 -2.51 -11.87
C MET A 104 9.33 -1.50 -11.18
N LYS A 105 10.65 -1.56 -11.44
CA LYS A 105 11.63 -0.65 -10.85
C LYS A 105 11.38 0.79 -11.29
N GLU A 106 11.22 1.02 -12.58
CA GLU A 106 10.97 2.37 -13.11
C GLU A 106 9.65 2.94 -12.61
N GLY A 107 8.59 2.11 -12.56
CA GLY A 107 7.30 2.54 -12.02
C GLY A 107 7.36 2.90 -10.53
N LEU A 108 8.07 2.12 -9.71
CA LEU A 108 8.26 2.44 -8.28
C LEU A 108 9.11 3.69 -8.08
N ILE A 109 10.19 3.89 -8.85
CA ILE A 109 10.96 5.14 -8.77
C ILE A 109 10.06 6.32 -9.13
N GLY A 110 9.28 6.21 -10.21
CA GLY A 110 8.32 7.24 -10.61
C GLY A 110 7.33 7.59 -9.49
N LEU A 111 6.73 6.58 -8.86
CA LEU A 111 5.79 6.77 -7.74
C LEU A 111 6.39 7.52 -6.55
N LEU A 112 7.70 7.41 -6.35
CA LEU A 112 8.41 8.00 -5.22
C LEU A 112 9.09 9.33 -5.56
N SER A 113 9.19 9.70 -6.85
CA SER A 113 9.89 10.90 -7.30
C SER A 113 9.03 11.93 -8.06
N VAL A 114 7.95 11.53 -8.73
CA VAL A 114 7.12 12.43 -9.56
C VAL A 114 5.94 12.99 -8.75
N GLY A 115 5.73 14.31 -8.82
CA GLY A 115 4.73 15.00 -8.01
C GLY A 115 5.05 14.96 -6.50
N VAL A 116 6.29 14.65 -6.13
CA VAL A 116 6.76 14.51 -4.73
C VAL A 116 8.00 15.40 -4.54
N ARG A 117 7.96 16.30 -3.55
CA ARG A 117 9.07 17.23 -3.26
C ARG A 117 9.88 16.88 -2.01
N GLY A 118 9.91 15.61 -1.64
CA GLY A 118 10.84 15.14 -0.62
C GLY A 118 10.71 13.66 -0.29
N TRP A 119 11.72 13.14 0.37
CA TRP A 119 11.89 11.73 0.69
C TRP A 119 12.39 11.56 2.11
N LEU A 120 11.91 10.52 2.79
CA LEU A 120 12.50 10.07 4.05
C LEU A 120 13.56 9.02 3.75
N ASN A 121 14.82 9.32 4.02
CA ASN A 121 15.89 8.33 3.98
C ASN A 121 15.82 7.47 5.24
N GLU A 122 15.06 6.37 5.18
CA GLU A 122 14.81 5.48 6.32
C GLU A 122 16.09 4.83 6.88
N LYS A 123 17.16 4.75 6.08
CA LYS A 123 18.44 4.18 6.53
C LYS A 123 19.21 5.16 7.42
N GLU A 124 19.21 6.43 7.04
CA GLU A 124 20.02 7.48 7.71
C GLU A 124 19.17 8.34 8.66
N GLY A 125 17.84 8.21 8.64
CA GLY A 125 16.95 8.87 9.59
C GLY A 125 16.72 10.36 9.36
N HIS A 126 16.90 10.84 8.13
CA HIS A 126 16.74 12.27 7.78
C HIS A 126 15.87 12.46 6.53
N LEU A 127 15.41 13.70 6.32
CA LEU A 127 14.64 14.10 5.16
C LEU A 127 15.56 14.64 4.06
N LEU A 128 15.26 14.28 2.83
CA LEU A 128 15.87 14.84 1.62
C LEU A 128 14.82 15.65 0.87
N VAL A 129 15.12 16.89 0.55
CA VAL A 129 14.27 17.77 -0.27
C VAL A 129 15.07 18.36 -1.43
N PRO A 130 14.43 18.72 -2.56
CA PRO A 130 15.09 19.41 -3.65
C PRO A 130 15.80 20.71 -3.23
N SER A 131 16.83 21.11 -3.99
CA SER A 131 17.61 22.33 -3.72
C SER A 131 16.79 23.62 -3.86
N ASP A 132 15.72 23.55 -4.66
CA ASP A 132 14.73 24.62 -4.89
C ASP A 132 13.54 24.57 -3.90
N PHE A 133 13.62 23.77 -2.83
CA PHE A 133 12.58 23.69 -1.80
C PHE A 133 12.59 24.95 -0.92
N ASP A 134 11.45 25.64 -0.85
CA ASP A 134 11.31 26.93 -0.18
C ASP A 134 10.15 26.91 0.84
N GLU A 135 10.52 26.76 2.11
CA GLU A 135 9.61 26.75 3.28
C GLU A 135 8.80 28.05 3.46
N SER A 136 9.19 29.13 2.78
CA SER A 136 8.41 30.37 2.74
C SER A 136 7.15 30.21 1.89
N THR A 137 7.15 29.32 0.89
CA THR A 137 5.97 28.97 0.10
C THR A 137 5.04 28.04 0.87
N ILE A 138 3.73 28.24 0.71
CA ILE A 138 2.74 27.45 1.46
C ILE A 138 2.75 25.98 0.99
N GLU A 139 2.93 25.73 -0.32
CA GLU A 139 2.98 24.37 -0.86
C GLU A 139 4.14 23.55 -0.27
N ASP A 140 5.37 24.05 -0.29
CA ASP A 140 6.52 23.34 0.29
C ASP A 140 6.39 23.24 1.81
N ARG A 141 5.85 24.26 2.49
CA ARG A 141 5.58 24.18 3.93
C ARG A 141 4.58 23.06 4.27
N VAL A 142 3.51 22.92 3.51
CA VAL A 142 2.54 21.81 3.67
C VAL A 142 3.25 20.47 3.46
N ILE A 143 4.06 20.35 2.40
CA ILE A 143 4.83 19.13 2.11
C ILE A 143 5.78 18.80 3.27
N LEU A 144 6.46 19.79 3.83
CA LEU A 144 7.39 19.62 4.96
C LEU A 144 6.67 19.06 6.20
N HIS A 145 5.48 19.54 6.55
CA HIS A 145 4.71 18.95 7.66
C HIS A 145 4.40 17.47 7.43
N GLY A 146 4.04 17.09 6.20
CA GLY A 146 3.82 15.69 5.85
C GLY A 146 5.10 14.84 5.92
N LEU A 147 6.24 15.38 5.52
CA LEU A 147 7.55 14.71 5.64
C LEU A 147 7.97 14.54 7.10
N LEU A 148 7.82 15.59 7.91
CA LEU A 148 8.09 15.56 9.34
C LEU A 148 7.20 14.56 10.07
N ALA A 149 5.93 14.43 9.68
CA ALA A 149 5.04 13.39 10.19
C ALA A 149 5.59 11.98 9.92
N ARG A 150 6.09 11.73 8.71
CA ARG A 150 6.71 10.44 8.36
C ARG A 150 7.99 10.21 9.15
N LEU A 151 8.83 11.22 9.32
CA LEU A 151 10.05 11.14 10.13
C LEU A 151 9.72 10.84 11.59
N LEU A 152 8.76 11.55 12.18
CA LEU A 152 8.32 11.32 13.56
C LEU A 152 7.85 9.88 13.75
N VAL A 153 6.99 9.39 12.86
CA VAL A 153 6.52 7.99 12.90
C VAL A 153 7.68 7.01 12.74
N HIS A 154 8.65 7.29 11.87
CA HIS A 154 9.83 6.45 11.68
C HIS A 154 10.74 6.41 12.92
N GLN A 155 10.90 7.52 13.65
CA GLN A 155 11.69 7.53 14.89
C GLN A 155 11.08 6.65 15.99
N HIS A 156 9.75 6.57 16.07
CA HIS A 156 9.05 5.73 17.06
C HIS A 156 8.82 4.29 16.59
N SER A 157 8.74 4.07 15.27
CA SER A 157 8.44 2.78 14.67
C SER A 157 9.25 2.59 13.39
N PRO A 158 10.57 2.32 13.49
CA PRO A 158 11.45 2.24 12.32
C PRO A 158 11.11 1.04 11.43
N VAL A 159 11.30 1.18 10.12
CA VAL A 159 11.18 0.04 9.20
C VAL A 159 12.45 -0.78 9.27
N ILE A 160 12.31 -2.06 9.57
CA ILE A 160 13.42 -3.00 9.45
C ILE A 160 13.52 -3.41 7.99
N ILE A 161 14.53 -2.89 7.29
CA ILE A 161 14.79 -3.18 5.88
C ILE A 161 14.90 -4.70 5.67
N GLY A 162 14.22 -5.19 4.62
CA GLY A 162 14.25 -6.61 4.23
C GLY A 162 13.48 -7.60 5.13
N ARG A 163 12.84 -7.14 6.21
CA ARG A 163 12.03 -8.00 7.09
C ARG A 163 10.53 -8.09 6.73
N PRO A 164 9.79 -6.98 6.51
CA PRO A 164 8.35 -7.07 6.28
C PRO A 164 8.05 -7.73 4.93
N SER A 165 6.96 -8.50 4.87
CA SER A 165 6.40 -8.97 3.60
C SER A 165 5.93 -7.77 2.75
N ASP A 166 5.67 -8.00 1.47
CA ASP A 166 5.15 -6.94 0.59
C ASP A 166 3.82 -6.36 1.10
N ASP A 167 2.88 -7.22 1.53
CA ASP A 167 1.60 -6.79 2.10
C ASP A 167 1.77 -5.98 3.39
N GLU A 168 2.61 -6.46 4.32
CA GLU A 168 2.90 -5.75 5.57
C GLU A 168 3.54 -4.39 5.32
N ARG A 169 4.51 -4.34 4.39
CA ARG A 169 5.17 -3.10 4.00
C ARG A 169 4.18 -2.12 3.39
N MET A 170 3.29 -2.59 2.51
CA MET A 170 2.23 -1.77 1.93
C MET A 170 1.28 -1.25 3.01
N ALA A 171 0.86 -2.08 3.96
CA ALA A 171 -0.01 -1.68 5.07
C ALA A 171 0.61 -0.58 5.93
N ARG A 172 1.87 -0.77 6.35
CA ARG A 172 2.63 0.21 7.14
C ARG A 172 2.84 1.52 6.38
N ASN A 173 3.21 1.44 5.10
CA ASN A 173 3.39 2.62 4.26
C ASN A 173 2.07 3.37 4.03
N GLY A 174 0.97 2.65 3.87
CA GLY A 174 -0.38 3.21 3.76
C GLY A 174 -0.79 3.99 5.00
N LEU A 175 -0.58 3.43 6.20
CA LEU A 175 -0.84 4.14 7.46
C LEU A 175 -0.01 5.43 7.55
N ARG A 176 1.29 5.36 7.28
CA ARG A 176 2.19 6.53 7.32
C ARG A 176 1.80 7.59 6.31
N ALA A 177 1.45 7.18 5.09
CA ALA A 177 0.98 8.09 4.05
C ALA A 177 -0.35 8.74 4.45
N ALA A 178 -1.30 7.99 5.00
CA ALA A 178 -2.56 8.52 5.49
C ALA A 178 -2.36 9.56 6.60
N LEU A 179 -1.48 9.30 7.57
CA LEU A 179 -1.14 10.26 8.63
C LEU A 179 -0.53 11.55 8.08
N ALA A 180 0.44 11.43 7.18
CA ALA A 180 1.07 12.57 6.53
C ALA A 180 0.04 13.38 5.71
N GLU A 181 -0.81 12.72 4.94
CA GLU A 181 -1.86 13.36 4.16
C GLU A 181 -2.93 14.02 5.03
N SER A 182 -3.31 13.44 6.18
CA SER A 182 -4.24 14.07 7.12
C SER A 182 -3.70 15.40 7.65
N ILE A 183 -2.41 15.46 7.98
CA ILE A 183 -1.74 16.71 8.38
C ILE A 183 -1.71 17.69 7.21
N LYS A 184 -1.31 17.25 6.02
CA LYS A 184 -1.32 18.10 4.83
C LYS A 184 -2.70 18.63 4.49
N ALA A 185 -3.75 17.83 4.64
CA ALA A 185 -5.13 18.24 4.37
C ALA A 185 -5.57 19.33 5.35
N ARG A 186 -5.28 19.17 6.64
CA ARG A 186 -5.53 20.21 7.65
C ARG A 186 -4.81 21.51 7.31
N MET A 187 -3.51 21.43 7.00
CA MET A 187 -2.71 22.62 6.66
C MET A 187 -3.23 23.31 5.39
N ARG A 188 -3.65 22.55 4.36
CA ARG A 188 -4.29 23.11 3.16
C ARG A 188 -5.61 23.81 3.50
N ASP A 189 -6.40 23.26 4.42
CA ASP A 189 -7.67 23.85 4.83
C ASP A 189 -7.46 25.17 5.59
N GLU A 190 -6.53 25.19 6.54
CA GLU A 190 -6.15 26.40 7.29
C GLU A 190 -5.58 27.51 6.39
N ASN A 191 -4.99 27.13 5.24
CA ASN A 191 -4.40 28.05 4.26
C ASN A 191 -5.22 28.14 2.96
N ARG A 192 -6.51 27.79 2.98
CA ARG A 192 -7.33 27.63 1.77
C ARG A 192 -7.33 28.87 0.87
N SER A 193 -7.31 30.08 1.43
CA SER A 193 -7.30 31.33 0.67
C SER A 193 -6.02 31.57 -0.13
N ALA A 194 -4.95 30.86 0.20
CA ALA A 194 -3.63 31.00 -0.42
C ALA A 194 -3.12 29.67 -1.03
N PHE A 195 -4.00 28.66 -1.15
CA PHE A 195 -3.69 27.34 -1.67
C PHE A 195 -4.61 27.02 -2.86
N GLU A 196 -4.15 27.32 -4.08
CA GLU A 196 -4.88 26.98 -5.30
C GLU A 196 -4.81 25.47 -5.57
N LEU A 197 -5.96 24.85 -5.88
CA LEU A 197 -6.06 23.43 -6.21
C LEU A 197 -6.71 23.25 -7.60
N PRO A 198 -6.27 22.28 -8.41
CA PRO A 198 -5.13 21.38 -8.17
C PRO A 198 -3.78 22.08 -8.38
N THR A 199 -2.76 21.71 -7.61
CA THR A 199 -1.38 22.18 -7.86
C THR A 199 -0.73 21.39 -8.99
N SER A 200 0.34 21.92 -9.59
CA SER A 200 1.08 21.21 -10.66
C SER A 200 1.59 19.84 -10.20
N LEU A 201 2.00 19.71 -8.93
CA LEU A 201 2.45 18.43 -8.36
C LEU A 201 1.32 17.39 -8.32
N ILE A 202 0.09 17.82 -8.02
CA ILE A 202 -1.08 16.93 -8.03
C ILE A 202 -1.35 16.47 -9.46
N THR A 203 -1.37 17.40 -10.41
CA THR A 203 -1.59 17.07 -11.83
C THR A 203 -0.51 16.14 -12.40
N GLU A 204 0.77 16.37 -12.08
CA GLU A 204 1.87 15.49 -12.47
C GLU A 204 1.71 14.09 -11.88
N ARG A 205 1.27 13.99 -10.62
CA ARG A 205 1.06 12.70 -9.97
C ARG A 205 -0.14 11.94 -10.55
N GLU A 206 -1.26 12.61 -10.80
CA GLU A 206 -2.42 12.02 -11.46
C GLU A 206 -2.08 11.52 -12.87
N ALA A 207 -1.32 12.32 -13.62
CA ALA A 207 -0.82 11.94 -14.94
C ALA A 207 0.08 10.69 -14.86
N LEU A 208 1.02 10.63 -13.90
CA LEU A 208 1.83 9.45 -13.68
C LEU A 208 0.96 8.21 -13.38
N LEU A 209 0.04 8.30 -12.41
CA LEU A 209 -0.80 7.16 -12.00
C LEU A 209 -1.57 6.57 -13.18
N SER A 210 -2.09 7.42 -14.08
CA SER A 210 -2.81 7.00 -15.28
C SER A 210 -1.97 6.19 -16.28
N THR A 211 -0.64 6.27 -16.20
CA THR A 211 0.29 5.57 -17.09
C THR A 211 0.86 4.27 -16.51
N LEU A 212 0.80 4.11 -15.19
CA LEU A 212 1.39 2.98 -14.48
C LEU A 212 0.56 1.70 -14.66
N PRO A 213 1.18 0.52 -14.51
CA PRO A 213 0.44 -0.72 -14.32
C PRO A 213 -0.57 -0.61 -13.18
N ILE A 214 -1.74 -1.25 -13.31
CA ILE A 214 -2.84 -1.13 -12.33
C ILE A 214 -2.40 -1.48 -10.90
N TYR A 215 -1.52 -2.48 -10.77
CA TYR A 215 -0.89 -2.84 -9.50
C TYR A 215 -0.14 -1.66 -8.86
N LEU A 216 0.66 -0.94 -9.64
CA LEU A 216 1.46 0.19 -9.15
C LEU A 216 0.60 1.44 -8.95
N ALA A 217 -0.41 1.66 -9.81
CA ALA A 217 -1.40 2.72 -9.60
C ALA A 217 -2.09 2.54 -8.24
N ALA A 218 -2.58 1.34 -7.93
CA ALA A 218 -3.20 1.02 -6.65
C ALA A 218 -2.25 1.26 -5.44
N VAL A 219 -0.96 0.93 -5.57
CA VAL A 219 0.04 1.28 -4.52
C VAL A 219 0.14 2.80 -4.35
N GLY A 220 0.17 3.55 -5.47
CA GLY A 220 0.27 5.00 -5.47
C GLY A 220 -0.97 5.72 -4.93
N GLU A 221 -2.12 5.08 -5.05
CA GLU A 221 -3.43 5.53 -4.58
C GLU A 221 -3.80 5.01 -3.18
N LEU A 222 -2.97 4.17 -2.55
CA LEU A 222 -3.24 3.64 -1.21
C LEU A 222 -3.62 4.70 -0.16
N PRO A 223 -3.13 5.97 -0.17
CA PRO A 223 -3.67 7.01 0.72
C PRO A 223 -4.97 7.68 0.23
N GLN A 224 -5.38 7.46 -1.03
CA GLN A 224 -6.48 8.12 -1.73
C GLN A 224 -7.72 7.26 -2.00
N GLU A 225 -7.62 5.93 -2.20
CA GLU A 225 -8.79 5.07 -2.55
C GLU A 225 -9.90 5.05 -1.48
N GLY A 226 -9.63 5.52 -0.26
CA GLY A 226 -10.64 5.86 0.74
C GLY A 226 -10.70 7.35 1.11
N GLY A 227 -9.71 8.13 0.71
CA GLY A 227 -9.35 9.40 1.32
C GLY A 227 -8.47 9.19 2.57
N PRO A 228 -7.46 10.06 2.79
CA PRO A 228 -6.50 9.88 3.89
C PRO A 228 -7.18 9.92 5.26
N ALA A 229 -8.21 10.77 5.40
CA ALA A 229 -9.06 10.82 6.57
C ALA A 229 -9.82 9.51 6.79
N ARG A 230 -10.27 8.82 5.74
CA ARG A 230 -11.03 7.57 5.89
C ARG A 230 -10.14 6.42 6.32
N ILE A 231 -8.95 6.25 5.75
CA ILE A 231 -8.03 5.20 6.20
C ILE A 231 -7.66 5.45 7.65
N TYR A 232 -7.26 6.68 7.98
CA TYR A 232 -6.99 7.07 9.36
C TYR A 232 -8.18 6.83 10.30
N LEU A 233 -9.38 7.28 9.92
CA LEU A 233 -10.60 7.14 10.72
C LEU A 233 -11.09 5.71 10.80
N GLU A 234 -11.08 4.93 9.73
CA GLU A 234 -11.53 3.53 9.74
C GLU A 234 -10.58 2.66 10.55
N THR A 235 -9.26 2.83 10.37
CA THR A 235 -8.27 2.16 11.22
C THR A 235 -8.50 2.54 12.69
N ARG A 236 -8.72 3.82 13.02
CA ARG A 236 -8.92 4.27 14.42
C ARG A 236 -10.28 3.88 15.01
N VAL A 237 -11.37 4.02 14.26
CA VAL A 237 -12.74 3.74 14.71
C VAL A 237 -12.95 2.24 14.89
N ARG A 238 -12.48 1.42 13.95
CA ARG A 238 -12.68 -0.04 14.01
C ARG A 238 -11.77 -0.72 15.02
N THR A 239 -10.63 -0.11 15.32
CA THR A 239 -9.76 -0.59 16.39
C THR A 239 -10.21 -0.15 17.77
N ALA A 240 -11.16 0.80 17.89
CA ALA A 240 -11.92 1.37 19.04
C ALA A 240 -11.17 1.58 20.38
N THR A 241 -10.39 0.59 20.76
CA THR A 241 -9.42 0.48 21.86
C THR A 241 -8.04 1.07 21.57
N ARG A 242 -7.66 1.33 20.31
CA ARG A 242 -6.31 1.78 19.95
C ARG A 242 -6.21 3.29 19.79
N THR A 243 -5.25 3.89 20.47
CA THR A 243 -4.86 5.30 20.28
C THR A 243 -3.95 5.45 19.06
N LEU A 244 -3.78 6.67 18.54
CA LEU A 244 -2.85 6.93 17.44
C LEU A 244 -1.40 6.52 17.78
N PRO A 245 -0.82 6.90 18.94
CA PRO A 245 0.47 6.37 19.37
C PRO A 245 0.54 4.84 19.34
N SER A 246 -0.50 4.15 19.83
CA SER A 246 -0.50 2.68 19.80
C SER A 246 -0.54 2.10 18.39
N LEU A 247 -1.18 2.76 17.42
CA LEU A 247 -1.19 2.34 16.01
C LEU A 247 0.17 2.57 15.33
N ILE A 248 0.97 3.51 15.84
CA ILE A 248 2.34 3.75 15.37
C ILE A 248 3.28 2.68 15.94
N GLU A 249 3.16 2.39 17.25
CA GLU A 249 3.97 1.38 17.94
C GLU A 249 3.71 -0.04 17.42
N ASP A 250 2.46 -0.36 17.07
CA ASP A 250 2.07 -1.67 16.55
C ASP A 250 1.24 -1.50 15.25
N PRO A 251 1.87 -1.18 14.12
CA PRO A 251 1.16 -0.84 12.88
C PRO A 251 0.47 -2.06 12.26
N PRO A 252 -0.52 -1.84 11.36
CA PRO A 252 -1.22 -2.93 10.70
C PRO A 252 -0.26 -3.83 9.94
N LEU A 253 -0.46 -5.15 10.06
CA LEU A 253 0.41 -6.16 9.47
C LEU A 253 -0.02 -6.59 8.08
N THR A 254 -1.23 -6.21 7.66
CA THR A 254 -1.79 -6.55 6.34
C THR A 254 -2.58 -5.38 5.78
N THR A 255 -2.67 -5.27 4.46
CA THR A 255 -3.55 -4.30 3.82
C THR A 255 -5.02 -4.56 4.14
N TYR A 256 -5.39 -5.80 4.50
CA TYR A 256 -6.71 -6.11 5.03
C TYR A 256 -7.00 -5.35 6.33
N GLU A 257 -6.08 -5.41 7.29
CA GLU A 257 -6.20 -4.69 8.56
C GLU A 257 -6.21 -3.17 8.35
N LEU A 258 -5.31 -2.66 7.48
CA LEU A 258 -5.27 -1.24 7.12
C LEU A 258 -6.62 -0.76 6.58
N LEU A 259 -7.23 -1.54 5.68
CA LEU A 259 -8.49 -1.22 5.02
C LEU A 259 -9.74 -1.55 5.87
N GLY A 260 -9.58 -1.76 7.19
CA GLY A 260 -10.68 -1.91 8.14
C GLY A 260 -11.16 -3.35 8.36
N GLY A 261 -10.36 -4.33 7.95
CA GLY A 261 -10.52 -5.73 8.33
C GLY A 261 -10.14 -5.99 9.79
N ASN A 262 -10.62 -7.10 10.36
CA ASN A 262 -10.31 -7.47 11.75
C ASN A 262 -8.88 -8.03 11.87
N ALA A 263 -8.07 -7.42 12.74
CA ALA A 263 -6.65 -7.78 12.96
C ALA A 263 -6.42 -9.23 13.44
N GLY A 264 -7.40 -9.86 14.08
CA GLY A 264 -7.24 -11.15 14.75
C GLY A 264 -7.26 -12.40 13.87
N ILE A 265 -7.14 -12.32 12.53
CA ILE A 265 -7.51 -13.44 11.65
C ILE A 265 -6.46 -13.90 10.60
N PRO A 266 -5.58 -13.07 9.97
CA PRO A 266 -4.73 -13.60 8.91
C PRO A 266 -3.40 -14.17 9.45
N GLY A 267 -3.37 -15.47 9.73
CA GLY A 267 -2.12 -16.24 9.73
C GLY A 267 -1.66 -16.55 8.29
N PRO A 268 -0.33 -16.61 8.02
CA PRO A 268 0.18 -16.91 6.68
C PRO A 268 -0.32 -18.27 6.20
N VAL A 269 -0.74 -18.32 4.93
CA VAL A 269 -1.15 -19.58 4.31
C VAL A 269 0.09 -20.43 4.05
N GLY A 270 0.05 -21.68 4.51
CA GLY A 270 1.13 -22.64 4.25
C GLY A 270 1.18 -23.01 2.78
N LEU A 271 2.37 -23.00 2.19
CA LEU A 271 2.62 -23.57 0.87
C LEU A 271 3.14 -25.00 1.02
N PRO A 272 2.82 -25.91 0.08
CA PRO A 272 3.47 -27.22 0.02
C PRO A 272 4.98 -27.05 -0.11
N ALA A 273 5.75 -28.05 0.33
CA ALA A 273 7.21 -28.03 0.18
C ALA A 273 7.61 -27.91 -1.29
N ALA A 274 8.63 -27.08 -1.56
CA ALA A 274 9.24 -27.01 -2.89
C ALA A 274 9.88 -28.36 -3.26
N ASP A 275 9.93 -28.65 -4.56
CA ASP A 275 10.63 -29.84 -5.03
C ASP A 275 12.14 -29.60 -4.84
N PRO A 276 12.96 -30.59 -4.45
CA PRO A 276 14.41 -30.45 -4.41
C PRO A 276 15.03 -29.95 -5.72
N GLU A 277 14.41 -30.23 -6.87
CA GLU A 277 14.85 -29.75 -8.19
C GLU A 277 14.39 -28.32 -8.51
N GLU A 278 13.45 -27.78 -7.73
CA GLU A 278 12.97 -26.41 -7.85
C GLU A 278 13.77 -25.45 -6.94
N GLN A 279 14.38 -24.44 -7.53
CA GLN A 279 14.99 -23.36 -6.77
C GLN A 279 13.91 -22.33 -6.39
N SER A 280 13.61 -22.19 -5.09
CA SER A 280 12.75 -21.12 -4.60
C SER A 280 13.42 -19.76 -4.80
N GLN A 281 12.78 -18.87 -5.57
CA GLN A 281 13.31 -17.57 -5.94
C GLN A 281 12.69 -16.42 -5.13
N LEU A 282 11.40 -16.56 -4.77
CA LEU A 282 10.62 -15.55 -4.06
C LEU A 282 9.44 -16.22 -3.36
N GLU A 283 9.14 -15.82 -2.13
CA GLU A 283 7.88 -16.13 -1.47
C GLU A 283 7.30 -14.90 -0.78
N GLU A 284 6.08 -14.53 -1.14
CA GLU A 284 5.43 -13.29 -0.70
C GLU A 284 3.91 -13.46 -0.66
N SER A 285 3.21 -12.40 -0.27
CA SER A 285 1.75 -12.33 -0.25
C SER A 285 1.29 -11.12 -1.06
N LEU A 286 0.15 -11.23 -1.74
CA LEU A 286 -0.50 -10.10 -2.38
C LEU A 286 -1.15 -9.17 -1.34
N GLY A 287 -1.75 -9.77 -0.31
CA GLY A 287 -2.61 -9.02 0.60
C GLY A 287 -3.97 -8.69 -0.02
N ALA A 288 -4.87 -8.14 0.80
CA ALA A 288 -6.22 -7.80 0.37
C ALA A 288 -6.24 -6.69 -0.69
N LEU A 289 -5.31 -5.72 -0.65
CA LEU A 289 -5.27 -4.67 -1.67
C LEU A 289 -4.96 -5.25 -3.04
N GLN A 290 -3.86 -5.98 -3.19
CA GLN A 290 -3.44 -6.42 -4.53
C GLN A 290 -4.30 -7.57 -5.06
N LEU A 291 -4.90 -8.35 -4.16
CA LEU A 291 -5.98 -9.25 -4.54
C LEU A 291 -7.15 -8.48 -5.15
N ARG A 292 -7.61 -7.40 -4.51
CA ARG A 292 -8.69 -6.55 -5.02
C ARG A 292 -8.34 -6.02 -6.40
N THR A 293 -7.14 -5.46 -6.56
CA THR A 293 -6.64 -4.95 -7.85
C THR A 293 -6.58 -6.04 -8.92
N LEU A 294 -6.15 -7.26 -8.57
CA LEU A 294 -6.13 -8.40 -9.50
C LEU A 294 -7.54 -8.80 -9.94
N ILE A 295 -8.49 -8.89 -9.02
CA ILE A 295 -9.87 -9.26 -9.35
C ILE A 295 -10.56 -8.17 -10.16
N GLU A 296 -10.31 -6.90 -9.85
CA GLU A 296 -10.83 -5.78 -10.63
C GLU A 296 -10.30 -5.79 -12.07
N TRP A 297 -9.02 -6.09 -12.23
CA TRP A 297 -8.39 -6.27 -13.53
C TRP A 297 -9.01 -7.42 -14.35
N LEU A 298 -9.41 -8.51 -13.70
CA LEU A 298 -9.90 -9.73 -14.36
C LEU A 298 -11.43 -9.81 -14.52
N ASP A 299 -12.21 -9.11 -13.70
CA ASP A 299 -13.67 -9.19 -13.68
C ASP A 299 -14.28 -7.80 -13.47
N SER A 300 -14.59 -7.42 -12.24
CA SER A 300 -15.21 -6.11 -11.94
C SER A 300 -14.85 -5.57 -10.57
N TYR A 301 -14.99 -4.25 -10.41
CA TYR A 301 -14.81 -3.56 -9.15
C TYR A 301 -15.71 -4.12 -8.03
N GLU A 302 -16.97 -4.42 -8.30
CA GLU A 302 -17.91 -4.92 -7.30
C GLU A 302 -17.47 -6.28 -6.75
N GLN A 303 -16.98 -7.16 -7.63
CA GLN A 303 -16.46 -8.47 -7.23
C GLN A 303 -15.17 -8.34 -6.44
N ALA A 304 -14.30 -7.42 -6.87
CA ALA A 304 -13.07 -7.10 -6.16
C ALA A 304 -13.33 -6.65 -4.72
N GLN A 305 -14.26 -5.70 -4.50
CA GLN A 305 -14.62 -5.25 -3.16
C GLN A 305 -15.23 -6.37 -2.32
N ALA A 306 -16.14 -7.17 -2.90
CA ALA A 306 -16.79 -8.26 -2.17
C ALA A 306 -15.79 -9.34 -1.73
N LEU A 307 -14.87 -9.75 -2.59
CA LEU A 307 -13.86 -10.76 -2.30
C LEU A 307 -12.79 -10.24 -1.33
N ALA A 308 -12.33 -9.00 -1.47
CA ALA A 308 -11.34 -8.41 -0.57
C ALA A 308 -11.79 -8.44 0.91
N LEU A 309 -13.07 -8.25 1.20
CA LEU A 309 -13.63 -8.35 2.56
C LEU A 309 -13.60 -9.78 3.13
N LEU A 310 -13.60 -10.79 2.25
CA LEU A 310 -13.62 -12.21 2.59
C LEU A 310 -12.22 -12.84 2.55
N TRP A 311 -11.18 -12.09 2.20
CA TRP A 311 -9.79 -12.55 2.22
C TRP A 311 -9.30 -12.86 3.64
N ARG A 312 -8.57 -13.96 3.81
CA ARG A 312 -8.09 -14.45 5.13
C ARG A 312 -6.62 -14.87 5.12
N GLY A 313 -5.84 -14.33 4.20
CA GLY A 313 -4.43 -14.67 4.02
C GLY A 313 -4.18 -15.28 2.64
N ASP A 314 -3.03 -14.97 2.08
CA ASP A 314 -2.54 -15.61 0.87
C ASP A 314 -1.01 -15.75 0.92
N ARG A 315 -0.48 -16.60 0.06
CA ARG A 315 0.96 -16.78 -0.13
C ARG A 315 1.20 -17.26 -1.55
N TYR A 316 2.18 -16.69 -2.23
CA TYR A 316 2.72 -17.22 -3.47
C TYR A 316 4.20 -17.55 -3.36
N ARG A 317 4.63 -18.52 -4.17
CA ARG A 317 6.03 -18.85 -4.42
C ARG A 317 6.30 -18.79 -5.91
N LEU A 318 7.37 -18.08 -6.26
CA LEU A 318 8.04 -18.20 -7.55
C LEU A 318 9.20 -19.18 -7.38
N SER A 319 9.21 -20.24 -8.16
CA SER A 319 10.33 -21.19 -8.26
C SER A 319 10.79 -21.30 -9.71
N ALA A 320 11.99 -21.85 -9.91
CA ALA A 320 12.48 -22.16 -11.25
C ALA A 320 13.17 -23.52 -11.28
N ASN A 321 13.07 -24.20 -12.42
CA ASN A 321 13.83 -25.41 -12.74
C ASN A 321 14.34 -25.35 -14.19
N ALA A 322 14.81 -26.47 -14.74
CA ALA A 322 15.33 -26.54 -16.11
C ALA A 322 14.30 -26.15 -17.20
N SER A 323 13.00 -26.30 -16.91
CA SER A 323 11.90 -25.93 -17.83
C SER A 323 11.57 -24.44 -17.78
N GLY A 324 11.98 -23.71 -16.74
CA GLY A 324 11.72 -22.29 -16.55
C GLY A 324 11.06 -21.96 -15.22
N ASP A 325 10.39 -20.81 -15.17
CA ASP A 325 9.73 -20.30 -13.96
C ASP A 325 8.38 -20.95 -13.73
N HIS A 326 8.04 -21.16 -12.46
CA HIS A 326 6.77 -21.70 -11.97
C HIS A 326 6.23 -20.83 -10.84
N LEU A 327 4.92 -20.66 -10.80
CA LEU A 327 4.25 -19.93 -9.75
C LEU A 327 3.17 -20.82 -9.11
N LEU A 328 3.22 -20.90 -7.78
CA LEU A 328 2.13 -21.42 -6.96
C LEU A 328 1.59 -20.28 -6.10
N TRP A 329 0.27 -20.09 -6.07
CA TRP A 329 -0.41 -19.17 -5.18
C TRP A 329 -1.56 -19.87 -4.48
N VAL A 330 -1.64 -19.68 -3.16
CA VAL A 330 -2.72 -20.20 -2.32
C VAL A 330 -3.35 -19.04 -1.57
N CYS A 331 -4.66 -18.90 -1.72
CA CYS A 331 -5.44 -17.86 -1.05
C CYS A 331 -6.54 -18.50 -0.20
N ARG A 332 -6.62 -18.11 1.07
CA ARG A 332 -7.64 -18.55 2.01
C ARG A 332 -8.73 -17.50 2.13
N TRP A 333 -9.97 -17.97 2.22
CA TRP A 333 -11.17 -17.15 2.27
C TRP A 333 -11.98 -17.43 3.54
N GLU A 334 -12.91 -16.52 3.85
CA GLU A 334 -13.87 -16.72 4.93
C GLU A 334 -14.88 -17.84 4.60
N THR A 335 -15.24 -17.99 3.32
CA THR A 335 -16.28 -18.92 2.87
C THR A 335 -15.85 -19.71 1.63
N GLU A 336 -16.40 -20.91 1.46
CA GLU A 336 -16.18 -21.74 0.27
C GLU A 336 -16.73 -21.08 -1.00
N ALA A 337 -17.85 -20.35 -0.87
CA ALA A 337 -18.43 -19.59 -1.98
C ALA A 337 -17.48 -18.50 -2.50
N ALA A 338 -16.74 -17.82 -1.61
CA ALA A 338 -15.72 -16.87 -2.01
C ALA A 338 -14.55 -17.56 -2.72
N ALA A 339 -14.10 -18.71 -2.22
CA ALA A 339 -13.05 -19.50 -2.84
C ALA A 339 -13.44 -19.97 -4.26
N ALA A 340 -14.66 -20.47 -4.43
CA ALA A 340 -15.20 -20.88 -5.71
C ALA A 340 -15.35 -19.70 -6.68
N ARG A 341 -15.86 -18.55 -6.21
CA ARG A 341 -16.00 -17.35 -7.04
C ARG A 341 -14.64 -16.82 -7.48
N ALA A 342 -13.66 -16.75 -6.58
CA ALA A 342 -12.31 -16.33 -6.93
C ALA A 342 -11.68 -17.28 -7.96
N ALA A 343 -11.83 -18.60 -7.77
CA ALA A 343 -11.31 -19.59 -8.72
C ALA A 343 -11.90 -19.44 -10.12
N ASP A 344 -13.21 -19.20 -10.23
CA ASP A 344 -13.89 -18.93 -11.50
C ASP A 344 -13.31 -17.69 -12.19
N ILE A 345 -13.12 -16.58 -11.46
CA ILE A 345 -12.53 -15.34 -12.02
C ILE A 345 -11.10 -15.57 -12.50
N LEU A 346 -10.26 -16.20 -11.68
CA LEU A 346 -8.85 -16.44 -12.01
C LEU A 346 -8.67 -17.41 -13.19
N SER A 347 -9.63 -18.32 -13.39
CA SER A 347 -9.63 -19.25 -14.51
C SER A 347 -9.86 -18.58 -15.86
N ARG A 348 -10.46 -17.38 -15.87
CA ARG A 348 -10.71 -16.59 -17.09
C ARG A 348 -9.51 -15.78 -17.55
N ARG A 349 -8.40 -15.83 -16.81
CA ARG A 349 -7.14 -15.25 -17.24
C ARG A 349 -6.82 -15.72 -18.66
N GLU A 350 -6.65 -14.77 -19.57
CA GLU A 350 -6.14 -15.07 -20.90
C GLU A 350 -4.62 -15.23 -20.85
N GLU A 351 -4.07 -16.08 -21.72
CA GLU A 351 -2.64 -16.07 -21.98
C GLU A 351 -2.32 -14.92 -22.94
N ARG A 352 -1.15 -14.30 -22.76
CA ARG A 352 -0.69 -13.27 -23.68
C ARG A 352 -0.50 -13.87 -25.06
N TYR A 353 -1.08 -13.25 -26.08
CA TYR A 353 -0.93 -13.69 -27.47
C TYR A 353 0.56 -13.81 -27.84
N GLY A 354 0.99 -15.01 -28.25
CA GLY A 354 2.38 -15.30 -28.63
C GLY A 354 3.32 -15.66 -27.47
N ALA A 355 2.82 -15.84 -26.25
CA ALA A 355 3.60 -16.43 -25.16
C ALA A 355 3.81 -17.94 -25.38
N ASP A 356 4.91 -18.47 -24.82
CA ASP A 356 5.12 -19.92 -24.75
C ASP A 356 3.93 -20.58 -24.03
N SER A 357 3.48 -21.73 -24.53
CA SER A 357 2.38 -22.48 -23.91
C SER A 357 2.75 -22.86 -22.47
N ARG A 358 1.92 -22.45 -21.51
CA ARG A 358 2.13 -22.74 -20.09
C ARG A 358 1.10 -23.74 -19.59
N ALA A 359 1.49 -24.51 -18.57
CA ALA A 359 0.57 -25.41 -17.89
C ALA A 359 -0.08 -24.66 -16.72
N PHE A 360 -1.39 -24.46 -16.80
CA PHE A 360 -2.14 -23.64 -15.85
C PHE A 360 -3.28 -24.42 -15.19
N SER A 361 -3.51 -24.19 -13.90
CA SER A 361 -4.70 -24.67 -13.22
C SER A 361 -5.13 -23.76 -12.08
N VAL A 362 -6.44 -23.65 -11.88
CA VAL A 362 -7.03 -23.07 -10.68
C VAL A 362 -7.98 -24.09 -10.07
N THR A 363 -7.82 -24.35 -8.78
CA THR A 363 -8.59 -25.37 -8.04
C THR A 363 -9.09 -24.81 -6.72
N VAL A 364 -10.13 -25.46 -6.17
CA VAL A 364 -10.76 -25.06 -4.91
C VAL A 364 -10.67 -26.23 -3.93
N HIS A 365 -10.21 -25.94 -2.72
CA HIS A 365 -10.13 -26.89 -1.61
C HIS A 365 -10.79 -26.25 -0.38
N GLY A 366 -12.06 -26.59 -0.13
CA GLY A 366 -12.86 -25.96 0.91
C GLY A 366 -12.88 -24.43 0.78
N LYS A 367 -12.29 -23.75 1.76
CA LYS A 367 -12.18 -22.27 1.81
C LYS A 367 -10.93 -21.73 1.13
N SER A 368 -10.21 -22.53 0.34
CA SER A 368 -8.95 -22.13 -0.29
C SER A 368 -9.04 -22.19 -1.82
N THR A 369 -8.43 -21.22 -2.48
CA THR A 369 -8.17 -21.23 -3.92
C THR A 369 -6.69 -21.46 -4.15
N VAL A 370 -6.36 -22.38 -5.07
CA VAL A 370 -4.99 -22.67 -5.48
C VAL A 370 -4.84 -22.37 -6.96
N LEU A 371 -3.92 -21.48 -7.29
CA LEU A 371 -3.51 -21.19 -8.66
C LEU A 371 -2.10 -21.72 -8.87
N ALA A 372 -1.90 -22.49 -9.94
CA ALA A 372 -0.60 -22.95 -10.38
C ALA A 372 -0.38 -22.56 -11.85
N ASN A 373 0.79 -21.99 -12.13
CA ASN A 373 1.19 -21.55 -13.46
C ASN A 373 2.62 -21.97 -13.74
N CYS A 374 2.78 -23.05 -14.48
CA CYS A 374 4.04 -23.75 -14.69
C CYS A 374 4.53 -23.62 -16.13
N ALA A 375 5.85 -23.64 -16.30
CA ALA A 375 6.46 -23.66 -17.63
C ALA A 375 6.20 -24.99 -18.38
N ASP A 376 5.91 -26.07 -17.67
CA ASP A 376 5.64 -27.38 -18.27
C ASP A 376 4.53 -28.16 -17.54
N PRO A 377 3.83 -29.09 -18.23
CA PRO A 377 2.75 -29.88 -17.64
C PRO A 377 3.18 -30.87 -16.56
N GLY A 378 4.42 -31.34 -16.58
CA GLY A 378 4.92 -32.31 -15.58
C GLY A 378 5.00 -31.66 -14.21
N THR A 379 5.63 -30.49 -14.13
CA THR A 379 5.73 -29.69 -12.90
C THR A 379 4.33 -29.36 -12.35
N LEU A 380 3.36 -29.05 -13.22
CA LEU A 380 1.98 -28.80 -12.80
C LEU A 380 1.34 -30.03 -12.13
N GLN A 381 1.47 -31.20 -12.75
CA GLN A 381 0.91 -32.45 -12.20
C GLN A 381 1.51 -32.79 -10.84
N ASP A 382 2.82 -32.59 -10.67
CA ASP A 382 3.50 -32.84 -9.40
C ASP A 382 3.08 -31.85 -8.31
N LEU A 383 2.88 -30.57 -8.65
CA LEU A 383 2.31 -29.57 -7.72
C LEU A 383 0.89 -29.91 -7.29
N GLN A 384 0.05 -30.39 -8.21
CA GLN A 384 -1.32 -30.82 -7.89
C GLN A 384 -1.35 -32.02 -6.94
N ARG A 385 -0.48 -33.01 -7.14
CA ARG A 385 -0.33 -34.15 -6.23
C ARG A 385 0.11 -33.72 -4.83
N ARG A 386 1.07 -32.80 -4.72
CA ARG A 386 1.55 -32.26 -3.43
C ARG A 386 0.49 -31.43 -2.70
N SER A 387 -0.23 -30.58 -3.43
CA SER A 387 -1.23 -29.68 -2.85
C SER A 387 -2.43 -30.43 -2.28
N SER A 388 -2.80 -31.55 -2.90
CA SER A 388 -3.89 -32.43 -2.45
C SER A 388 -3.65 -33.08 -1.08
N GLY A 389 -2.39 -33.15 -0.62
CA GLY A 389 -2.04 -33.75 0.67
C GLY A 389 -1.78 -32.76 1.81
N VAL A 390 -1.75 -31.45 1.52
CA VAL A 390 -1.32 -30.40 2.48
C VAL A 390 -2.46 -29.43 2.84
N LEU A 391 -3.46 -29.29 1.97
CA LEU A 391 -4.55 -28.35 2.17
C LEU A 391 -5.71 -29.01 2.95
N PRO A 392 -6.18 -28.40 4.06
CA PRO A 392 -7.24 -28.94 4.91
C PRO A 392 -8.64 -28.86 4.29
#